data_AF-A0AAV8YFZ8-F1
#
_entry.id   AF-A0AAV8YFZ8-F1
#
_cell.length_a   1.000
_cell.length_b   1.000
_cell.length_c   1.000
_cell.angle_alpha   90.00
_cell.angle_beta   90.00
_cell.angle_gamma   90.00
#
_symmetry.space_group_name_H-M   'P 1'
#
loop_
_entity.id
_entity.type
_entity.pdbx_description
1 polymer ?
#
loop_
_entity_poly.entity_id
_entity_poly.type
_entity_poly.pdbx_seq_one_letter_code
_entity_poly.pdbx_strand_id
1 'polypeptide(L)'
;MLTHLERFKNLVDTQWDIEIDSLALKDLNEKSATKPKLLPVTEDIIKLVKLVENKSEEAYKILTVTKDSNAYRILSETVLVGTILHNRKRVGDVQYLEWKSLREQFESNNTVLQTEIANSLTENERILTQNYRRIISIGKGSRPVTILIPKKMFKYYSLLCKLRNESWFASGNTYFFTYPKSEHWIDACSVIRKYAGLCNAKYPELLTSCRLRKHIATVTQLLNLQENEIGQLAKFMGHTGRTHESFYKFF
;
A
#
# COMPACT_ATOMS: atom_id res chain seq x y z
N MET A 1 -0.93 -21.06 51.37
CA MET A 1 -2.11 -20.17 51.33
C MET A 1 -1.74 -18.73 50.98
N LEU A 2 -0.75 -18.12 51.67
CA LEU A 2 -0.23 -16.76 51.38
C LEU A 2 0.32 -16.58 49.94
N THR A 3 1.06 -17.55 49.41
CA THR A 3 1.64 -17.51 48.05
C THR A 3 0.60 -17.49 46.92
N HIS A 4 -0.60 -18.03 47.15
CA HIS A 4 -1.70 -18.00 46.18
C HIS A 4 -2.41 -16.65 46.16
N LEU A 5 -2.51 -15.98 47.32
CA LEU A 5 -3.05 -14.62 47.43
C LEU A 5 -2.14 -13.59 46.75
N GLU A 6 -0.83 -13.71 46.91
CA GLU A 6 0.14 -12.84 46.23
C GLU A 6 0.09 -13.01 44.71
N ARG A 7 0.00 -14.26 44.22
CA ARG A 7 -0.17 -14.53 42.78
C ARG A 7 -1.48 -13.98 42.23
N PHE A 8 -2.58 -14.15 42.94
CA PHE A 8 -3.86 -13.60 42.53
C PHE A 8 -3.83 -12.07 42.47
N LYS A 9 -3.26 -11.43 43.50
CA LYS A 9 -3.12 -9.97 43.53
C LYS A 9 -2.27 -9.45 42.37
N ASN A 10 -1.14 -10.10 42.09
CA ASN A 10 -0.28 -9.74 40.96
C ASN A 10 -0.97 -9.95 39.60
N LEU A 11 -1.80 -11.00 39.47
CA LEU A 11 -2.57 -11.26 38.26
C LEU A 11 -3.70 -10.24 38.06
N VAL A 12 -4.35 -9.81 39.14
CA VAL A 12 -5.34 -8.73 39.09
C VAL A 12 -4.66 -7.42 38.74
N ASP A 13 -3.57 -7.04 39.41
CA ASP A 13 -2.87 -5.76 39.14
C ASP A 13 -2.35 -5.70 37.70
N THR A 14 -1.79 -6.80 37.18
CA THR A 14 -1.27 -6.85 35.80
C THR A 14 -2.37 -6.83 34.73
N GLN A 15 -3.50 -7.51 34.99
CA GLN A 15 -4.59 -7.59 34.03
C GLN A 15 -5.53 -6.38 34.13
N TRP A 16 -5.64 -5.75 35.29
CA TRP A 16 -6.55 -4.62 35.54
C TRP A 16 -6.23 -3.43 34.64
N ASP A 17 -4.97 -3.02 34.58
CA ASP A 17 -4.55 -1.91 33.74
C ASP A 17 -4.79 -2.22 32.25
N ILE A 18 -4.52 -3.46 31.83
CA ILE A 18 -4.75 -3.92 30.45
C ILE A 18 -6.24 -3.89 30.10
N GLU A 19 -7.10 -4.41 30.96
CA GLU A 19 -8.54 -4.49 30.71
C GLU A 19 -9.18 -3.10 30.73
N ILE A 20 -8.84 -2.26 31.71
CA ILE A 20 -9.34 -0.88 31.81
C ILE A 20 -8.86 -0.03 30.63
N ASP A 21 -7.57 -0.10 30.27
CA ASP A 21 -7.05 0.63 29.11
C ASP A 21 -7.68 0.12 27.81
N SER A 22 -7.91 -1.19 27.70
CA SER A 22 -8.56 -1.77 26.51
C SER A 22 -10.02 -1.32 26.38
N LEU A 23 -10.76 -1.26 27.49
CA LEU A 23 -12.14 -0.79 27.55
C LEU A 23 -12.22 0.71 27.27
N ALA A 24 -11.35 1.51 27.89
CA ALA A 24 -11.25 2.95 27.64
C ALA A 24 -10.90 3.23 26.17
N LEU A 25 -9.94 2.50 25.59
CA LEU A 25 -9.56 2.61 24.19
C LEU A 25 -10.71 2.18 23.27
N LYS A 26 -11.45 1.12 23.63
CA LYS A 26 -12.66 0.68 22.92
C LYS A 26 -13.72 1.78 22.93
N ASP A 27 -14.05 2.33 24.10
CA ASP A 27 -15.02 3.42 24.26
C ASP A 27 -14.63 4.67 23.45
N LEU A 28 -13.36 5.08 23.51
CA LEU A 28 -12.83 6.19 22.71
C LEU A 28 -12.96 5.90 21.22
N ASN A 29 -12.63 4.68 20.79
CA ASN A 29 -12.73 4.27 19.40
C ASN A 29 -14.18 4.26 18.92
N GLU A 30 -15.12 3.74 19.71
CA GLU A 30 -16.55 3.70 19.42
C GLU A 30 -17.14 5.11 19.33
N LYS A 31 -16.87 5.97 20.31
CA LYS A 31 -17.25 7.40 20.28
C LYS A 31 -16.62 8.14 19.10
N SER A 32 -15.40 7.78 18.70
CA SER A 32 -14.78 8.35 17.50
C SER A 32 -15.39 7.82 16.21
N ALA A 33 -15.96 6.61 16.23
CA ALA A 33 -16.50 5.92 15.05
C ALA A 33 -17.88 6.45 14.66
N THR A 34 -18.69 6.84 15.64
CA THR A 34 -20.02 7.43 15.43
C THR A 34 -20.00 8.86 14.90
N LYS A 35 -18.88 9.59 15.06
CA LYS A 35 -18.73 10.93 14.49
C LYS A 35 -18.61 10.88 12.96
N PRO A 36 -19.29 11.76 12.20
CA PRO A 36 -19.17 11.81 10.75
C PRO A 36 -17.71 12.12 10.37
N LYS A 37 -17.07 11.19 9.66
CA LYS A 37 -15.67 11.34 9.22
C LYS A 37 -15.66 11.89 7.81
N LEU A 38 -15.06 13.08 7.65
CA LEU A 38 -14.79 13.65 6.34
C LEU A 38 -13.87 12.72 5.54
N LEU A 39 -14.29 12.45 4.30
CA LEU A 39 -13.54 11.67 3.32
C LEU A 39 -12.80 12.61 2.36
N PRO A 40 -11.63 12.21 1.85
CA PRO A 40 -10.91 12.98 0.85
C PRO A 40 -11.76 13.13 -0.40
N VAL A 41 -11.70 14.32 -1.00
CA VAL A 41 -12.36 14.60 -2.28
C VAL A 41 -11.54 13.96 -3.41
N THR A 42 -12.23 13.41 -4.41
CA THR A 42 -11.60 12.75 -5.57
C THR A 42 -10.56 13.61 -6.26
N GLU A 43 -10.81 14.92 -6.37
CA GLU A 43 -9.88 15.84 -7.01
C GLU A 43 -8.54 15.95 -6.26
N ASP A 44 -8.57 15.98 -4.93
CA ASP A 44 -7.35 16.00 -4.11
C ASP A 44 -6.58 14.67 -4.21
N ILE A 45 -7.30 13.55 -4.34
CA ILE A 45 -6.69 12.24 -4.59
C ILE A 45 -6.00 12.22 -5.96
N ILE A 46 -6.63 12.75 -7.00
CA ILE A 46 -6.06 12.84 -8.35
C ILE A 46 -4.80 13.70 -8.34
N LYS A 47 -4.83 14.85 -7.64
CA LYS A 47 -3.64 15.70 -7.47
C LYS A 47 -2.50 14.96 -6.80
N LEU A 48 -2.78 14.20 -5.73
CA LEU A 48 -1.77 13.38 -5.07
C LEU A 48 -1.20 12.30 -6.00
N VAL A 49 -2.05 11.59 -6.74
CA VAL A 49 -1.62 10.56 -7.71
C VAL A 49 -0.70 11.19 -8.76
N LYS A 50 -1.10 12.32 -9.36
CA LYS A 50 -0.29 13.03 -10.36
C LYS A 50 1.06 13.48 -9.81
N LEU A 51 1.09 14.06 -8.60
CA LEU A 51 2.34 14.46 -7.96
C LEU A 51 3.28 13.27 -7.78
N VAL A 52 2.76 12.15 -7.26
CA VAL A 52 3.52 10.93 -7.00
C VAL A 52 4.06 10.33 -8.29
N GLU A 53 3.26 10.30 -9.35
CA GLU A 53 3.69 9.83 -10.67
C GLU A 53 4.80 10.70 -11.26
N ASN A 54 4.64 12.02 -11.24
CA ASN A 54 5.64 12.97 -11.74
C ASN A 54 6.97 12.83 -10.98
N LYS A 55 6.91 12.80 -9.64
CA LYS A 55 8.12 12.63 -8.81
C LYS A 55 8.79 11.28 -8.99
N SER A 56 8.02 10.21 -9.23
CA SER A 56 8.58 8.90 -9.55
C SER A 56 9.34 8.93 -10.87
N GLU A 57 8.80 9.59 -11.88
CA GLU A 57 9.45 9.73 -13.19
C GLU A 57 10.72 10.58 -13.12
N GLU A 58 10.67 11.71 -12.42
CA GLU A 58 11.83 12.59 -12.19
C GLU A 58 12.96 11.84 -11.47
N ALA A 59 12.64 11.17 -10.35
CA ALA A 59 13.62 10.41 -9.59
C ALA A 59 14.18 9.22 -10.38
N TYR A 60 13.34 8.54 -11.17
CA TYR A 60 13.76 7.46 -12.05
C TYR A 60 14.78 7.95 -13.09
N LYS A 61 14.51 9.07 -13.77
CA LYS A 61 15.43 9.66 -14.75
C LYS A 61 16.78 10.00 -14.12
N ILE A 62 16.77 10.62 -12.94
CA ILE A 62 18.01 10.94 -12.20
C ILE A 62 18.78 9.66 -11.88
N LEU A 63 18.11 8.63 -11.36
CA LEU A 63 18.74 7.37 -10.98
C LEU A 63 19.29 6.56 -12.16
N THR A 64 18.70 6.71 -13.35
CA THR A 64 19.23 6.07 -14.56
C THR A 64 20.54 6.69 -15.05
N VAL A 65 20.80 7.95 -14.73
CA VAL A 65 22.03 8.67 -15.13
C VAL A 65 23.06 8.63 -14.01
N THR A 66 22.64 8.95 -12.80
CA THR A 66 23.48 9.04 -11.60
C THR A 66 22.92 8.16 -10.51
N LYS A 67 23.76 7.36 -9.88
CA LYS A 67 23.39 6.67 -8.64
C LYS A 67 23.42 7.70 -7.51
N ASP A 68 22.34 8.46 -7.38
CA ASP A 68 22.12 9.41 -6.27
C ASP A 68 21.23 8.80 -5.18
N SER A 69 21.68 8.91 -3.93
CA SER A 69 20.99 8.38 -2.75
C SER A 69 19.69 9.14 -2.46
N ASN A 70 19.65 10.45 -2.72
CA ASN A 70 18.46 11.27 -2.49
C ASN A 70 17.38 10.95 -3.53
N ALA A 71 17.75 10.80 -4.79
CA ALA A 71 16.84 10.34 -5.84
C ALA A 71 16.29 8.94 -5.53
N TYR A 72 17.13 8.02 -4.99
CA TYR A 72 16.66 6.71 -4.52
C TYR A 72 15.60 6.85 -3.43
N ARG A 73 15.86 7.70 -2.43
CA ARG A 73 14.91 7.98 -1.36
C ARG A 73 13.57 8.48 -1.92
N ILE A 74 13.58 9.42 -2.86
CA ILE A 74 12.36 9.94 -3.48
C ILE A 74 11.62 8.83 -4.24
N LEU A 75 12.33 8.07 -5.07
CA LEU A 75 11.71 6.99 -5.85
C LEU A 75 11.09 5.91 -4.95
N SER A 76 11.79 5.48 -3.90
CA SER A 76 11.27 4.48 -2.95
C SER A 76 10.01 4.97 -2.23
N GLU A 77 10.02 6.23 -1.80
CA GLU A 77 8.85 6.85 -1.16
C GLU A 77 7.66 6.96 -2.13
N THR A 78 7.87 7.45 -3.35
CA THR A 78 6.78 7.66 -4.31
C THR A 78 6.23 6.35 -4.87
N VAL A 79 7.08 5.33 -5.07
CA VAL A 79 6.62 3.99 -5.47
C VAL A 79 5.80 3.35 -4.36
N LEU A 80 6.22 3.47 -3.08
CA LEU A 80 5.44 2.98 -1.94
C LEU A 80 4.05 3.63 -1.89
N VAL A 81 4.00 4.97 -1.97
CA VAL A 81 2.74 5.70 -1.96
C VAL A 81 1.89 5.35 -3.17
N GLY A 82 2.47 5.28 -4.37
CA GLY A 82 1.79 4.91 -5.60
C GLY A 82 1.14 3.52 -5.50
N THR A 83 1.84 2.54 -4.94
CA THR A 83 1.33 1.18 -4.73
C THR A 83 0.18 1.16 -3.72
N ILE A 84 0.28 1.91 -2.63
CA ILE A 84 -0.81 2.03 -1.63
C ILE A 84 -2.02 2.76 -2.24
N LEU A 85 -1.81 3.81 -3.02
CA LEU A 85 -2.89 4.56 -3.66
C LEU A 85 -3.62 3.70 -4.69
N HIS A 86 -2.87 2.94 -5.48
CA HIS A 86 -3.44 2.07 -6.51
C HIS A 86 -4.23 0.90 -5.89
N ASN A 87 -3.66 0.24 -4.89
CA ASN A 87 -4.29 -0.94 -4.29
C ASN A 87 -5.28 -0.61 -3.16
N ARG A 88 -5.28 0.61 -2.63
CA ARG A 88 -6.07 0.99 -1.44
C ARG A 88 -5.99 -0.05 -0.30
N LYS A 89 -4.86 -0.77 -0.14
CA LYS A 89 -4.64 -1.74 0.94
C LYS A 89 -4.13 -1.03 2.21
N ARG A 90 -4.05 -1.75 3.34
CA ARG A 90 -3.50 -1.14 4.56
C ARG A 90 -2.02 -0.86 4.33
N VAL A 91 -1.50 0.19 4.98
CA VAL A 91 -0.09 0.55 4.85
C VAL A 91 0.84 -0.59 5.25
N GLY A 92 0.48 -1.35 6.29
CA GLY A 92 1.24 -2.50 6.76
C GLY A 92 1.33 -3.62 5.73
N ASP A 93 0.31 -3.80 4.90
CA ASP A 93 0.31 -4.86 3.88
C ASP A 93 1.38 -4.59 2.80
N VAL A 94 1.77 -3.32 2.60
CA VAL A 94 2.69 -2.89 1.53
C VAL A 94 4.07 -2.49 2.05
N GLN A 95 4.16 -1.76 3.17
CA GLN A 95 5.44 -1.22 3.66
C GLN A 95 6.39 -2.32 4.19
N TYR A 96 5.84 -3.46 4.62
CA TYR A 96 6.61 -4.58 5.17
C TYR A 96 7.02 -5.62 4.13
N LEU A 97 6.86 -5.33 2.84
CA LEU A 97 7.27 -6.24 1.77
C LEU A 97 8.75 -6.61 1.91
N GLU A 98 9.03 -7.91 1.92
CA GLU A 98 10.39 -8.43 1.96
C GLU A 98 11.04 -8.37 0.57
N TRP A 99 12.27 -7.88 0.52
CA TRP A 99 13.09 -7.77 -0.67
C TRP A 99 13.21 -9.08 -1.46
N LYS A 100 13.61 -10.17 -0.79
CA LYS A 100 13.90 -11.46 -1.45
C LYS A 100 12.63 -12.06 -2.06
N SER A 101 11.58 -12.19 -1.25
CA SER A 101 10.28 -12.69 -1.69
C SER A 101 9.70 -11.85 -2.83
N LEU A 102 9.78 -10.52 -2.73
CA LEU A 102 9.31 -9.65 -3.79
C LEU A 102 10.09 -9.86 -5.09
N ARG A 103 11.42 -9.94 -5.03
CA ARG A 103 12.26 -10.13 -6.20
C ARG A 103 11.93 -11.43 -6.93
N GLU A 104 11.82 -12.54 -6.18
CA GLU A 104 11.47 -13.84 -6.74
C GLU A 104 10.11 -13.80 -7.44
N GLN A 105 9.07 -13.28 -6.77
CA GLN A 105 7.73 -13.15 -7.36
C GLN A 105 7.69 -12.19 -8.56
N PHE A 106 8.50 -11.13 -8.53
CA PHE A 106 8.54 -10.15 -9.61
C PHE A 106 9.29 -10.67 -10.84
N GLU A 107 10.33 -11.49 -10.64
CA GLU A 107 11.12 -12.12 -11.71
C GLU A 107 10.43 -13.38 -12.27
N SER A 108 9.78 -14.19 -11.43
CA SER A 108 9.06 -15.42 -11.84
C SER A 108 7.82 -15.16 -12.70
N ASN A 109 7.30 -13.93 -12.68
CA ASN A 109 6.23 -13.50 -13.57
C ASN A 109 6.66 -13.40 -15.07
N ASN A 110 7.87 -13.83 -15.44
CA ASN A 110 8.38 -13.88 -16.82
C ASN A 110 8.54 -15.31 -17.39
N THR A 111 8.22 -16.38 -16.66
CA THR A 111 8.58 -17.75 -17.07
C THR A 111 7.49 -18.53 -17.81
N VAL A 112 7.94 -19.45 -18.67
CA VAL A 112 7.25 -20.37 -19.59
C VAL A 112 6.01 -21.10 -19.02
N LEU A 113 5.87 -21.25 -17.70
CA LEU A 113 4.67 -21.78 -17.04
C LEU A 113 3.39 -20.96 -17.32
N GLN A 114 3.52 -19.72 -17.81
CA GLN A 114 2.38 -18.88 -18.15
C GLN A 114 1.69 -19.27 -19.45
N THR A 115 2.29 -19.98 -20.41
CA THR A 115 1.60 -20.23 -21.69
C THR A 115 0.43 -21.21 -21.57
N GLU A 116 0.58 -22.27 -20.76
CA GLU A 116 -0.52 -23.23 -20.52
C GLU A 116 -1.61 -22.64 -19.62
N ILE A 117 -1.21 -21.89 -18.59
CA ILE A 117 -2.14 -21.21 -17.69
C ILE A 117 -2.85 -20.07 -18.43
N ALA A 118 -2.15 -19.27 -19.25
CA ALA A 118 -2.76 -18.17 -20.02
C ALA A 118 -3.80 -18.65 -21.02
N ASN A 119 -3.72 -19.90 -21.49
CA ASN A 119 -4.72 -20.50 -22.36
C ASN A 119 -5.99 -20.94 -21.60
N SER A 120 -5.91 -21.14 -20.28
CA SER A 120 -7.07 -21.45 -19.42
C SER A 120 -7.67 -20.23 -18.73
N LEU A 121 -7.03 -19.06 -18.84
CA LEU A 121 -7.54 -17.79 -18.33
C LEU A 121 -8.69 -17.27 -19.16
N THR A 122 -9.69 -16.70 -18.48
CA THR A 122 -10.70 -15.87 -19.13
C THR A 122 -10.07 -14.62 -19.76
N GLU A 123 -10.75 -13.99 -20.73
CA GLU A 123 -10.23 -12.78 -21.39
C GLU A 123 -9.89 -11.67 -20.38
N ASN A 124 -10.69 -11.57 -19.31
CA ASN A 124 -10.46 -10.63 -18.23
C ASN A 124 -9.20 -10.92 -17.41
N GLU A 125 -8.96 -12.19 -17.07
CA GLU A 125 -7.75 -12.60 -16.37
C GLU A 125 -6.50 -12.45 -17.24
N ARG A 126 -6.65 -12.65 -18.55
CA ARG A 126 -5.59 -12.40 -19.54
C ARG A 126 -5.23 -10.91 -19.61
N ILE A 127 -6.22 -10.02 -19.64
CA ILE A 127 -6.00 -8.56 -19.58
C ILE A 127 -5.32 -8.16 -18.25
N LEU A 128 -5.72 -8.77 -17.13
CA LEU A 128 -5.11 -8.48 -15.83
C LEU A 128 -3.66 -8.93 -15.77
N THR A 129 -3.34 -10.14 -16.22
CA THR A 129 -1.96 -10.66 -16.23
C THR A 129 -1.05 -9.88 -17.19
N GLN A 130 -1.57 -9.35 -18.29
CA GLN A 130 -0.81 -8.50 -19.22
C GLN A 130 -0.49 -7.10 -18.66
N ASN A 131 -1.39 -6.55 -17.84
CA ASN A 131 -1.29 -5.17 -17.35
C ASN A 131 -0.80 -5.06 -15.90
N TYR A 132 -0.81 -6.16 -15.15
CA TYR A 132 -0.44 -6.20 -13.74
C TYR A 132 0.47 -7.36 -13.40
N ARG A 133 1.40 -7.12 -12.49
CA ARG A 133 2.13 -8.18 -11.78
C ARG A 133 1.52 -8.35 -10.40
N ARG A 134 1.18 -9.60 -10.06
CA ARG A 134 0.69 -9.98 -8.74
C ARG A 134 1.87 -10.27 -7.82
N ILE A 135 1.82 -9.67 -6.63
CA ILE A 135 2.71 -9.96 -5.50
C ILE A 135 1.86 -10.36 -4.30
N ILE A 136 2.33 -11.32 -3.53
CA ILE A 136 1.72 -11.78 -2.29
C ILE A 136 2.60 -11.29 -1.13
N SER A 137 1.96 -10.56 -0.22
CA SER A 137 2.50 -10.13 1.06
C SER A 137 1.84 -10.91 2.20
N ILE A 138 2.47 -10.97 3.38
CA ILE A 138 1.87 -11.57 4.57
C ILE A 138 1.33 -10.47 5.48
N GLY A 139 0.00 -10.40 5.60
CA GLY A 139 -0.70 -9.46 6.45
C GLY A 139 -0.91 -9.97 7.88
N LYS A 140 -1.69 -9.22 8.67
CA LYS A 140 -2.02 -9.55 10.05
C LYS A 140 -2.64 -10.96 10.16
N GLY A 141 -2.14 -11.75 11.11
CA GLY A 141 -2.60 -13.12 11.35
C GLY A 141 -2.11 -14.13 10.30
N SER A 142 -0.95 -13.86 9.69
CA SER A 142 -0.31 -14.72 8.67
C SER A 142 -1.18 -14.94 7.43
N ARG A 143 -2.05 -13.98 7.10
CA ARG A 143 -2.96 -14.07 5.95
C ARG A 143 -2.30 -13.51 4.70
N PRO A 144 -2.32 -14.22 3.56
CA PRO A 144 -1.79 -13.69 2.32
C PRO A 144 -2.63 -12.51 1.82
N VAL A 145 -1.96 -11.43 1.43
CA VAL A 145 -2.55 -10.22 0.86
C VAL A 145 -1.98 -10.02 -0.54
N THR A 146 -2.86 -9.99 -1.53
CA THR A 146 -2.50 -9.71 -2.92
C THR A 146 -2.29 -8.21 -3.14
N ILE A 147 -1.18 -7.85 -3.78
CA ILE A 147 -0.82 -6.52 -4.24
C ILE A 147 -0.64 -6.60 -5.77
N LEU A 148 -1.33 -5.72 -6.48
CA LEU A 148 -1.22 -5.59 -7.93
C LEU A 148 -0.31 -4.42 -8.25
N ILE A 149 0.74 -4.68 -9.03
CA ILE A 149 1.63 -3.65 -9.54
C ILE A 149 1.22 -3.36 -10.98
N PRO A 150 0.87 -2.13 -11.36
CA PRO A 150 0.55 -1.80 -12.74
C PRO A 150 1.82 -1.77 -13.60
N LYS A 151 1.68 -2.12 -14.89
CA LYS A 151 2.77 -2.16 -15.87
C LYS A 151 3.62 -0.89 -15.91
N LYS A 152 2.99 0.28 -15.76
CA LYS A 152 3.67 1.59 -15.71
C LYS A 152 4.70 1.71 -14.58
N MET A 153 4.52 0.95 -13.49
CA MET A 153 5.42 0.96 -12.33
C MET A 153 6.52 -0.10 -12.42
N PHE A 154 6.49 -1.01 -13.40
CA PHE A 154 7.47 -2.11 -13.48
C PHE A 154 8.90 -1.60 -13.56
N LYS A 155 9.14 -0.54 -14.35
CA LYS A 155 10.47 0.07 -14.47
C LYS A 155 11.00 0.57 -13.13
N TYR A 156 10.15 1.11 -12.26
CA TYR A 156 10.55 1.59 -10.94
C TYR A 156 10.89 0.43 -10.02
N TYR A 157 10.05 -0.61 -9.96
CA TYR A 157 10.32 -1.81 -9.19
C TYR A 157 11.63 -2.48 -9.63
N SER A 158 11.82 -2.68 -10.95
CA SER A 158 13.06 -3.22 -11.50
C SER A 158 14.29 -2.39 -11.15
N LEU A 159 14.19 -1.05 -11.19
CA LEU A 159 15.31 -0.17 -10.84
C LEU A 159 15.63 -0.24 -9.34
N LEU A 160 14.63 -0.14 -8.48
CA LEU A 160 14.79 -0.31 -7.03
C LEU A 160 15.41 -1.66 -6.70
N CYS A 161 15.03 -2.70 -7.44
CA CYS A 161 15.63 -4.02 -7.32
C CYS A 161 17.13 -4.04 -7.65
N LYS A 162 17.51 -3.47 -8.79
CA LYS A 162 18.92 -3.44 -9.21
C LYS A 162 19.79 -2.65 -8.25
N LEU A 163 19.26 -1.55 -7.71
CA LEU A 163 19.99 -0.67 -6.80
C LEU A 163 20.17 -1.26 -5.41
N ARG A 164 19.53 -2.39 -5.05
CA ARG A 164 19.64 -2.97 -3.71
C ARG A 164 21.09 -3.34 -3.30
N ASN A 165 21.95 -3.59 -4.27
CA ASN A 165 23.35 -3.96 -4.04
C ASN A 165 24.30 -2.75 -3.90
N GLU A 166 23.79 -1.52 -3.95
CA GLU A 166 24.62 -0.33 -3.78
C GLU A 166 25.17 -0.20 -2.35
N SER A 167 26.35 0.44 -2.24
CA SER A 167 27.13 0.51 -0.98
C SER A 167 26.44 1.24 0.18
N TRP A 168 25.38 1.99 -0.09
CA TRP A 168 24.63 2.74 0.92
C TRP A 168 23.51 1.94 1.59
N PHE A 169 23.31 0.66 1.28
CA PHE A 169 22.33 -0.17 1.99
C PHE A 169 22.92 -0.81 3.24
N ALA A 170 22.12 -0.86 4.30
CA ALA A 170 22.45 -1.64 5.48
C ALA A 170 22.29 -3.14 5.19
N SER A 171 23.30 -3.94 5.54
CA SER A 171 23.34 -5.39 5.27
C SER A 171 22.23 -6.17 5.97
N GLY A 172 21.79 -5.72 7.14
CA GLY A 172 20.73 -6.35 7.92
C GLY A 172 19.29 -6.05 7.45
N ASN A 173 19.10 -5.10 6.53
CA ASN A 173 17.76 -4.72 6.09
C ASN A 173 17.16 -5.79 5.14
N THR A 174 15.96 -6.27 5.45
CA THR A 174 15.23 -7.22 4.60
C THR A 174 14.05 -6.58 3.85
N TYR A 175 13.70 -5.34 4.15
CA TYR A 175 12.55 -4.65 3.56
C TYR A 175 12.85 -4.11 2.16
N PHE A 176 11.89 -4.27 1.24
CA PHE A 176 11.95 -3.70 -0.10
C PHE A 176 11.92 -2.16 -0.05
N PHE A 177 10.99 -1.60 0.72
CA PHE A 177 10.86 -0.17 0.93
C PHE A 177 11.67 0.27 2.16
N THR A 178 12.91 0.72 1.92
CA THR A 178 13.80 1.23 2.97
C THR A 178 14.51 2.50 2.50
N TYR A 179 15.01 3.27 3.46
CA TYR A 179 15.94 4.36 3.18
C TYR A 179 17.38 3.84 3.08
N PRO A 180 18.25 4.54 2.33
CA PRO A 180 19.69 4.33 2.40
C PRO A 180 20.16 4.38 3.87
N LYS A 181 21.04 3.45 4.24
CA LYS A 181 21.63 3.30 5.59
C LYS A 181 20.62 3.03 6.72
N SER A 182 19.37 2.66 6.40
CA SER A 182 18.34 2.31 7.38
C SER A 182 18.17 0.80 7.52
N GLU A 183 18.01 0.31 8.74
CA GLU A 183 17.59 -1.07 9.04
C GLU A 183 16.07 -1.23 9.08
N HIS A 184 15.33 -0.12 9.10
CA HIS A 184 13.87 -0.10 9.15
C HIS A 184 13.22 0.21 7.80
N TRP A 185 11.95 -0.16 7.68
CA TRP A 185 11.11 0.17 6.53
C TRP A 185 10.77 1.67 6.50
N ILE A 186 10.30 2.14 5.34
CA ILE A 186 9.75 3.49 5.18
C ILE A 186 8.37 3.57 5.84
N ASP A 187 8.16 4.51 6.78
CA ASP A 187 6.83 4.78 7.34
C ASP A 187 5.91 5.42 6.29
N ALA A 188 5.07 4.59 5.69
CA ALA A 188 4.13 5.00 4.65
C ALA A 188 3.14 6.08 5.15
N CYS A 189 2.73 6.07 6.42
CA CYS A 189 1.78 7.06 6.94
C CYS A 189 2.39 8.46 6.95
N SER A 190 3.66 8.58 7.34
CA SER A 190 4.37 9.85 7.31
C SER A 190 4.67 10.33 5.89
N VAL A 191 5.04 9.40 5.00
CA VAL A 191 5.32 9.73 3.59
C VAL A 191 4.06 10.14 2.83
N ILE A 192 2.92 9.49 3.06
CA ILE A 192 1.63 9.92 2.48
C ILE A 192 1.29 11.35 2.93
N ARG A 193 1.43 11.65 4.23
CA ARG A 193 1.18 13.02 4.76
C ARG A 193 2.12 14.06 4.15
N LYS A 194 3.40 13.71 3.97
CA LYS A 194 4.38 14.56 3.29
C LYS A 194 3.90 14.92 1.87
N TYR A 195 3.55 13.94 1.04
CA TYR A 195 3.11 14.22 -0.33
C TYR A 195 1.72 14.85 -0.42
N ALA A 196 0.84 14.58 0.55
CA ALA A 196 -0.44 15.28 0.66
C ALA A 196 -0.24 16.79 0.87
N GLY A 197 0.72 17.20 1.71
CA GLY A 197 1.07 18.61 1.89
C GLY A 197 1.70 19.26 0.66
N LEU A 198 2.28 18.47 -0.25
CA LEU A 198 2.98 18.96 -1.45
C LEU A 198 2.11 18.95 -2.71
N CYS A 199 0.91 18.34 -2.71
CA CYS A 199 0.12 18.15 -3.92
C CYS A 199 -0.92 19.25 -4.21
N ASN A 200 -0.86 20.38 -3.49
CA ASN A 200 -1.83 21.48 -3.61
C ASN A 200 -3.29 21.00 -3.49
N ALA A 201 -3.51 20.01 -2.63
CA ALA A 201 -4.83 19.56 -2.24
C ALA A 201 -5.56 20.67 -1.47
N LYS A 202 -6.89 20.74 -1.61
CA LYS A 202 -7.71 21.66 -0.82
C LYS A 202 -7.75 21.24 0.65
N TYR A 203 -7.78 19.93 0.90
CA TYR A 203 -7.85 19.33 2.24
C TYR A 203 -6.77 18.25 2.42
N PRO A 204 -5.47 18.63 2.47
CA PRO A 204 -4.36 17.68 2.55
C PRO A 204 -4.43 16.78 3.81
N GLU A 205 -5.02 17.26 4.91
CA GLU A 205 -5.24 16.51 6.15
C GLU A 205 -6.20 15.33 5.98
N LEU A 206 -7.04 15.33 4.94
CA LEU A 206 -7.95 14.22 4.63
C LEU A 206 -7.26 13.12 3.82
N LEU A 207 -6.13 13.40 3.17
CA LEU A 207 -5.35 12.43 2.38
C LEU A 207 -4.50 11.53 3.28
N THR A 208 -5.17 10.68 4.06
CA THR A 208 -4.53 9.68 4.92
C THR A 208 -4.85 8.27 4.45
N SER A 209 -3.96 7.31 4.72
CA SER A 209 -4.17 5.92 4.32
C SER A 209 -5.49 5.31 4.81
N CYS A 210 -5.91 5.64 6.04
CA CYS A 210 -7.18 5.18 6.60
C CYS A 210 -8.38 5.81 5.88
N ARG A 211 -8.35 7.12 5.61
CA ARG A 211 -9.45 7.80 4.93
C ARG A 211 -9.56 7.41 3.45
N LEU A 212 -8.43 7.18 2.77
CA LEU A 212 -8.40 6.67 1.39
C LEU A 212 -9.06 5.28 1.28
N ARG A 213 -8.87 4.41 2.28
CA ARG A 213 -9.55 3.11 2.36
C ARG A 213 -11.05 3.24 2.61
N LYS A 214 -11.45 4.16 3.48
CA LYS A 214 -12.88 4.44 3.73
C LYS A 214 -13.55 5.01 2.50
N HIS A 215 -12.88 5.93 1.82
CA HIS A 215 -13.34 6.54 0.58
C HIS A 215 -13.64 5.49 -0.49
N ILE A 216 -12.72 4.55 -0.77
CA ILE A 216 -13.00 3.50 -1.74
C ILE A 216 -14.16 2.61 -1.30
N ALA A 217 -14.24 2.22 -0.02
CA ALA A 217 -15.32 1.39 0.49
C ALA A 217 -16.69 2.09 0.35
N THR A 218 -16.77 3.37 0.70
CA THR A 218 -17.99 4.18 0.56
C THR A 218 -18.41 4.28 -0.91
N VAL A 219 -17.46 4.51 -1.82
CA VAL A 219 -17.80 4.67 -3.24
C VAL A 219 -18.21 3.35 -3.87
N THR A 220 -17.54 2.25 -3.52
CA THR A 220 -17.96 0.91 -3.94
C THR A 220 -19.35 0.56 -3.42
N GLN A 221 -19.69 0.96 -2.20
CA GLN A 221 -21.05 0.79 -1.64
C GLN A 221 -22.09 1.65 -2.36
N LEU A 222 -21.76 2.92 -2.66
CA LEU A 222 -22.66 3.83 -3.37
C LEU A 222 -22.94 3.39 -4.80
N LEU A 223 -21.93 2.84 -5.48
CA LEU A 223 -22.04 2.29 -6.83
C LEU A 223 -22.68 0.90 -6.89
N ASN A 224 -23.29 0.44 -5.79
CA ASN A 224 -24.07 -0.80 -5.62
C ASN A 224 -23.80 -1.88 -6.67
N LEU A 225 -22.52 -2.28 -6.80
CA LEU A 225 -21.88 -2.77 -8.04
C LEU A 225 -22.74 -3.71 -8.88
N GLN A 226 -23.60 -3.14 -9.74
CA GLN A 226 -24.08 -3.80 -10.93
C GLN A 226 -22.99 -3.68 -12.00
N GLU A 227 -22.86 -4.68 -12.88
CA GLU A 227 -21.71 -4.82 -13.79
C GLU A 227 -21.42 -3.57 -14.65
N ASN A 228 -22.43 -2.73 -14.89
CA ASN A 228 -22.32 -1.51 -15.70
C ASN A 228 -21.64 -0.30 -15.01
N GLU A 229 -21.40 -0.31 -13.70
CA GLU A 229 -20.93 0.88 -12.95
C GLU A 229 -19.43 0.84 -12.60
N ILE A 230 -18.75 -0.24 -12.99
CA ILE A 230 -17.33 -0.45 -12.68
C ILE A 230 -16.42 0.56 -13.42
N GLY A 231 -16.82 0.98 -14.62
CA GLY A 231 -16.17 2.07 -15.36
C GLY A 231 -16.27 3.42 -14.64
N GLN A 232 -17.35 3.65 -13.87
CA GLN A 232 -17.50 4.87 -13.07
C GLN A 232 -16.58 4.85 -11.85
N LEU A 233 -16.41 3.68 -11.21
CA LEU A 233 -15.47 3.48 -10.11
C LEU A 233 -14.02 3.74 -10.53
N ALA A 234 -13.65 3.32 -11.75
CA ALA A 234 -12.34 3.59 -12.34
C ALA A 234 -12.06 5.07 -12.53
N LYS A 235 -13.00 5.78 -13.16
CA LYS A 235 -12.93 7.23 -13.34
C LYS A 235 -12.80 7.95 -11.99
N PHE A 236 -13.52 7.47 -10.99
CA PHE A 236 -13.50 8.00 -9.64
C PHE A 236 -12.21 7.68 -8.86
N MET A 237 -11.51 6.60 -9.19
CA MET A 237 -10.19 6.30 -8.63
C MET A 237 -9.04 7.06 -9.31
N GLY A 238 -9.34 7.86 -10.34
CA GLY A 238 -8.32 8.58 -11.12
C GLY A 238 -7.64 7.69 -12.17
N HIS A 239 -8.26 6.59 -12.59
CA HIS A 239 -7.79 5.73 -13.66
C HIS A 239 -8.49 6.08 -14.98
N THR A 240 -7.75 6.14 -16.08
CA THR A 240 -8.31 6.33 -17.44
C THR A 240 -9.05 5.06 -17.85
N GLY A 241 -10.31 5.21 -18.31
CA GLY A 241 -11.34 4.15 -18.41
C GLY A 241 -11.14 3.00 -19.40
N ARG A 242 -9.91 2.51 -19.64
CA ARG A 242 -9.62 1.41 -20.58
C ARG A 242 -9.37 0.04 -19.93
N THR A 243 -9.60 -0.15 -18.63
CA THR A 243 -9.22 -1.43 -17.97
C THR A 243 -10.08 -1.82 -16.77
N HIS A 244 -11.42 -1.73 -16.84
CA HIS A 244 -12.19 -1.72 -15.59
C HIS A 244 -13.60 -2.34 -15.64
N GLU A 245 -13.66 -3.66 -15.66
CA GLU A 245 -14.77 -4.43 -15.08
C GLU A 245 -14.29 -5.46 -14.05
N SER A 246 -13.14 -6.09 -14.27
CA SER A 246 -12.63 -7.18 -13.43
C SER A 246 -11.66 -6.76 -12.31
N PHE A 247 -11.01 -5.59 -12.40
CA PHE A 247 -10.08 -5.07 -11.38
C PHE A 247 -10.71 -4.97 -9.98
N TYR A 248 -12.00 -4.69 -9.92
CA TYR A 248 -12.73 -4.39 -8.69
C TYR A 248 -13.29 -5.60 -7.97
N LYS A 249 -13.35 -6.76 -8.62
CA LYS A 249 -13.73 -8.03 -7.97
C LYS A 249 -12.62 -8.58 -7.05
N PHE A 250 -11.39 -8.06 -7.15
CA PHE A 250 -10.22 -8.51 -6.39
C PHE A 250 -9.79 -7.58 -5.23
N PHE A 251 -10.51 -6.46 -5.02
CA PHE A 251 -10.24 -5.56 -3.89
C PHE A 251 -10.91 -6.01 -2.60
#